data_AF-A0AAT9GWY2-F1
#
_entry.id   AF-A0AAT9GWY2-F1
#
_cell.length_a   1.000
_cell.length_b   1.000
_cell.length_c   1.000
_cell.angle_alpha   90.00
_cell.angle_beta   90.00
_cell.angle_gamma   90.00
#
_symmetry.space_group_name_H-M   'P 1'
#
loop_
_entity.id
_entity.type
_entity.pdbx_description
1 polymer ?
#
loop_
_entity_poly.entity_id
_entity_poly.type
_entity_poly.pdbx_seq_one_letter_code
_entity_poly.pdbx_strand_id
1 'polypeptide(L)'
;MATNINTILSWFKTRSKPTQKQFHATWLSFWHKDEQIPTEKINGLQDILENKANLQALQNHQTDSNAHSEFFIRSKFIRTGELSVFKHPNNTDVTKEYTLEINDLVQGFVEKTWINGYYIGGDTNLLESFSVNTNA
;
A
#
# COMPACT_ATOMS: atom_id res chain seq x y z
N MET A 1 16.42 28.17 27.85
CA MET A 1 15.82 28.12 26.50
C MET A 1 16.92 28.42 25.49
N ALA A 2 16.99 27.67 24.39
CA ALA A 2 17.93 27.94 23.30
C ALA A 2 17.67 29.34 22.72
N THR A 3 18.75 30.04 22.35
CA THR A 3 18.63 31.36 21.71
C THR A 3 18.41 31.17 20.21
N ASN A 4 17.51 31.96 19.63
CA ASN A 4 17.26 31.91 18.19
C ASN A 4 18.56 32.20 17.40
N ILE A 5 18.80 31.43 16.34
CA ILE A 5 20.03 31.54 15.54
C ILE A 5 20.24 32.93 14.95
N ASN A 6 19.17 33.64 14.56
CA ASN A 6 19.28 35.00 14.03
C ASN A 6 19.73 36.00 15.11
N THR A 7 19.32 35.79 16.36
CA THR A 7 19.80 36.58 17.50
C THR A 7 21.28 36.29 17.76
N ILE A 8 21.70 35.03 17.73
CA ILE A 8 23.12 34.65 17.90
C ILE A 8 23.98 35.30 16.82
N LEU A 9 23.58 35.19 15.55
CA LEU A 9 24.31 35.78 14.42
C LEU A 9 24.46 37.31 14.55
N SER A 10 23.48 38.00 15.14
CA SER A 10 23.53 39.45 15.34
C SER A 10 24.63 39.93 16.32
N TRP A 11 25.13 39.03 17.17
CA TRP A 11 26.19 39.34 18.14
C TRP A 11 27.58 39.36 17.51
N PHE A 12 27.75 38.71 16.36
CA PHE A 12 29.02 38.63 15.64
C PHE A 12 29.11 39.78 14.63
N LYS A 13 29.74 40.88 15.04
CA LYS A 13 29.96 42.06 14.21
C LYS A 13 31.45 42.28 13.97
N THR A 14 31.80 42.77 12.78
CA THR A 14 33.18 43.11 12.43
C THR A 14 33.78 44.06 13.48
N ARG A 15 34.97 43.71 13.97
CA ARG A 15 35.72 44.45 15.01
C ARG A 15 35.05 44.51 16.39
N SER A 16 34.02 43.69 16.65
CA SER A 16 33.39 43.57 17.97
C SER A 16 33.40 42.13 18.45
N LYS A 17 33.61 41.94 19.75
CA LYS A 17 33.55 40.63 20.40
C LYS A 17 32.21 40.48 21.13
N PRO A 18 31.55 39.31 21.05
CA PRO A 18 30.41 39.03 21.91
C PRO A 18 30.80 39.10 23.40
N THR A 19 29.86 39.48 24.25
CA THR A 19 29.99 39.36 25.70
C THR A 19 30.09 37.88 26.12
N GLN A 20 30.61 37.61 27.33
CA GLN A 20 30.64 36.25 27.88
C GLN A 20 29.26 35.58 27.85
N LYS A 21 28.20 36.32 28.21
CA LYS A 21 26.82 35.81 28.20
C LYS A 21 26.36 35.42 26.79
N GLN A 22 26.68 36.25 25.79
CA GLN A 22 26.34 35.97 24.38
C GLN A 22 27.13 34.77 23.83
N PHE A 23 28.42 34.70 24.16
CA PHE A 23 29.25 33.56 23.78
C PHE A 23 28.76 32.26 24.42
N HIS A 24 28.45 32.27 25.72
CA HIS A 24 27.91 31.10 26.42
C HIS A 24 26.55 30.66 25.87
N ALA A 25 25.65 31.61 25.58
CA ALA A 25 24.34 31.32 24.99
C ALA A 25 24.43 30.69 23.59
N THR A 26 25.52 30.95 22.85
CA THR A 26 25.77 30.30 21.55
C THR A 26 25.91 28.79 21.72
N TRP A 27 26.75 28.35 22.66
CA TRP A 27 27.00 26.91 22.90
C TRP A 27 25.75 26.20 23.42
N LEU A 28 24.98 26.84 24.30
CA LEU A 28 23.72 26.29 24.83
C LEU A 28 22.58 26.17 23.81
N SER A 29 22.75 26.68 22.58
CA SER A 29 21.70 26.66 21.56
C SER A 29 21.81 25.48 20.59
N PHE A 30 22.87 24.68 20.69
CA PHE A 30 23.08 23.46 19.91
C PHE A 30 23.02 22.24 20.82
N TRP A 31 22.62 21.10 20.26
CA TRP A 31 22.77 19.81 20.93
C TRP A 31 24.22 19.33 20.82
N HIS A 32 24.77 18.84 21.93
CA HIS A 32 26.09 18.25 21.98
C HIS A 32 26.04 16.74 21.69
N LYS A 33 27.17 16.15 21.30
CA LYS A 33 27.21 14.74 20.82
C LYS A 33 26.89 13.70 21.89
N ASP A 34 27.07 14.08 23.14
CA ASP A 34 26.82 13.31 24.36
C ASP A 34 25.40 13.54 24.92
N GLU A 35 24.63 14.45 24.33
CA GLU A 35 23.25 14.73 24.74
C GLU A 35 22.25 13.86 23.99
N GLN A 36 21.19 13.45 24.68
CA GLN A 36 20.04 12.82 24.06
C GLN A 36 19.09 13.87 23.50
N ILE A 37 18.67 13.70 22.26
CA ILE A 37 17.66 14.55 21.62
C ILE A 37 16.28 14.00 22.02
N PRO A 38 15.42 14.78 22.72
CA PRO A 38 14.09 14.35 23.07
C PRO A 38 13.22 14.15 21.82
N THR A 39 12.41 13.09 21.81
CA THR A 39 11.54 12.74 20.68
C THR A 39 10.56 13.86 20.32
N GLU A 40 10.06 14.61 21.30
CA GLU A 40 9.15 15.74 21.07
C GLU A 40 9.81 16.93 20.34
N LYS A 41 11.14 16.92 20.16
CA LYS A 41 11.89 17.94 19.41
C LYS A 41 12.15 17.55 17.97
N ILE A 42 11.78 16.34 17.55
CA ILE A 42 11.99 15.84 16.19
C ILE A 42 10.72 16.09 15.37
N ASN A 43 10.77 17.08 14.49
CA ASN A 43 9.66 17.42 13.60
C ASN A 43 9.30 16.23 12.70
N GLY A 44 8.02 15.91 12.59
CA GLY A 44 7.49 14.83 11.73
C GLY A 44 7.70 13.42 12.26
N LEU A 45 8.36 13.24 13.42
CA LEU A 45 8.57 11.91 13.99
C LEU A 45 7.24 11.22 14.33
N GLN A 46 6.32 11.96 14.94
CA GLN A 46 5.00 11.44 15.30
C GLN A 46 4.24 10.94 14.07
N ASP A 47 4.16 11.76 13.01
CA ASP A 47 3.47 11.39 11.77
C ASP A 47 4.07 10.13 11.13
N ILE A 48 5.40 9.99 11.14
CA ILE A 48 6.07 8.80 10.61
C ILE A 48 5.71 7.54 11.42
N LEU A 49 5.60 7.67 12.75
CA LEU A 49 5.25 6.55 13.62
C LEU A 49 3.78 6.16 13.50
N GLU A 50 2.87 7.14 13.39
CA GLU A 50 1.44 6.90 13.19
C GLU A 50 1.13 6.25 11.85
N ASN A 51 1.94 6.52 10.81
CA ASN A 51 1.82 5.87 9.50
C ASN A 51 2.41 4.44 9.46
N LYS A 52 2.99 3.94 10.56
CA LYS A 52 3.52 2.58 10.65
C LYS A 52 2.57 1.68 11.42
N ALA A 53 2.36 0.47 10.90
CA ALA A 53 1.68 -0.57 11.65
C ALA A 53 2.49 -0.94 12.91
N ASN A 54 1.80 -1.12 14.04
CA ASN A 54 2.42 -1.60 15.27
C ASN A 54 2.92 -3.05 15.07
N LEU A 55 4.11 -3.37 15.60
CA LEU A 55 4.72 -4.70 15.46
C LEU A 55 3.82 -5.83 15.98
N GLN A 56 3.22 -5.67 17.16
CA GLN A 56 2.35 -6.68 17.75
C GLN A 56 1.09 -6.86 16.90
N ALA A 57 0.50 -5.76 16.41
CA ALA A 57 -0.67 -5.82 15.53
C ALA A 57 -0.35 -6.58 14.23
N LEU A 58 0.81 -6.30 13.62
CA LEU A 58 1.27 -7.00 12.42
C LEU A 58 1.50 -8.50 12.69
N GLN A 59 2.16 -8.85 13.79
CA GLN A 59 2.42 -10.24 14.16
C GLN A 59 1.12 -11.01 14.41
N ASN A 60 0.18 -10.42 15.15
CA ASN A 60 -1.12 -11.02 15.39
C ASN A 60 -1.87 -11.28 14.08
N HIS A 61 -1.86 -10.31 13.16
CA HIS A 61 -2.47 -10.44 11.84
C HIS A 61 -1.81 -11.55 11.00
N GLN A 62 -0.48 -11.70 11.06
CA GLN A 62 0.24 -12.76 10.32
C GLN A 62 -0.13 -14.17 10.76
N THR A 63 -0.43 -14.37 12.04
CA THR A 63 -0.78 -15.69 12.60
C THR A 63 -2.28 -15.95 12.68
N ASP A 64 -3.11 -14.93 12.46
CA ASP A 64 -4.56 -15.06 12.50
C ASP A 64 -5.08 -15.71 11.22
N SER A 65 -5.45 -16.99 11.33
CA SER A 65 -6.04 -17.76 10.23
C SER A 65 -7.36 -17.17 9.71
N ASN A 66 -8.00 -16.28 10.46
CA ASN A 66 -9.27 -15.66 10.13
C ASN A 66 -9.17 -14.19 9.71
N ALA A 67 -7.96 -13.61 9.64
CA ALA A 67 -7.73 -12.19 9.33
C ALA A 67 -8.41 -11.72 8.02
N HIS A 68 -8.62 -12.65 7.08
CA HIS A 68 -9.25 -12.39 5.78
C HIS A 68 -10.44 -13.33 5.48
N SER A 69 -11.04 -13.93 6.52
CA SER A 69 -12.13 -14.91 6.38
C SER A 69 -13.30 -14.39 5.54
N GLU A 70 -13.71 -13.13 5.71
CA GLU A 70 -14.77 -12.52 4.90
C GLU A 70 -14.42 -12.43 3.41
N PHE A 71 -13.17 -12.10 3.06
CA PHE A 71 -12.73 -12.02 1.67
C PHE A 71 -12.78 -13.40 1.00
N PHE A 72 -12.38 -14.46 1.70
CA PHE A 72 -12.48 -15.84 1.20
C PHE A 72 -13.92 -16.34 1.07
N ILE A 73 -14.84 -15.89 1.94
CA ILE A 73 -16.26 -16.21 1.78
C ILE A 73 -16.80 -15.51 0.53
N ARG A 74 -16.50 -14.22 0.36
CA ARG A 74 -16.95 -13.45 -0.82
C ARG A 74 -16.41 -14.04 -2.12
N SER A 75 -15.16 -14.52 -2.16
CA SER A 75 -14.59 -15.15 -3.36
C SER A 75 -15.26 -16.47 -3.76
N LYS A 76 -16.08 -17.09 -2.89
CA LYS A 76 -16.89 -18.28 -3.24
C LYS A 76 -18.17 -17.93 -4.01
N PHE A 77 -18.63 -16.69 -3.91
CA PHE A 77 -19.84 -16.23 -4.59
C PHE A 77 -19.45 -15.43 -5.82
N ILE A 78 -19.77 -15.96 -7.01
CA ILE A 78 -19.60 -15.27 -8.28
C ILE A 78 -20.84 -14.41 -8.48
N ARG A 79 -20.69 -13.10 -8.68
CA ARG A 79 -21.83 -12.21 -8.88
C ARG A 79 -22.47 -12.47 -10.24
N THR A 80 -23.74 -12.09 -10.40
CA THR A 80 -24.39 -12.12 -11.71
C THR A 80 -23.60 -11.26 -12.70
N GLY A 81 -23.21 -11.85 -13.84
CA GLY A 81 -22.36 -11.21 -14.86
C GLY A 81 -20.85 -11.39 -14.65
N GLU A 82 -20.42 -11.98 -13.53
CA GLU A 82 -19.04 -12.45 -13.36
C GLU A 82 -18.93 -13.93 -13.77
N LEU A 83 -17.71 -14.33 -14.13
CA LEU A 83 -17.39 -15.68 -14.59
C LEU A 83 -16.30 -16.30 -13.72
N SER A 84 -16.43 -17.60 -13.47
CA SER A 84 -15.29 -18.42 -13.07
C SER A 84 -14.40 -18.66 -14.29
N VAL A 85 -13.11 -18.37 -14.16
CA VAL A 85 -12.12 -18.55 -15.23
C VAL A 85 -11.15 -19.65 -14.84
N PHE A 86 -10.93 -20.59 -15.76
CA PHE A 86 -9.94 -21.65 -15.66
C PHE A 86 -8.92 -21.46 -16.78
N LYS A 87 -7.68 -21.20 -16.39
CA LYS A 87 -6.59 -20.95 -17.33
C LYS A 87 -6.37 -22.15 -18.24
N HIS A 88 -6.29 -21.89 -19.54
CA HIS A 88 -5.96 -22.93 -20.51
C HIS A 88 -4.50 -23.39 -20.30
N PRO A 89 -4.18 -24.69 -20.42
CA PRO A 89 -2.80 -25.18 -20.29
C PRO A 89 -1.77 -24.53 -21.23
N ASN A 90 -2.23 -23.99 -22.35
CA ASN A 90 -1.39 -23.29 -23.32
C ASN A 90 -1.18 -21.79 -23.01
N ASN A 91 -1.94 -21.23 -22.07
CA ASN A 91 -1.79 -19.84 -21.62
C ASN A 91 -0.79 -19.81 -20.45
N THR A 92 0.51 -19.89 -20.78
CA THR A 92 1.60 -20.09 -19.81
C THR A 92 2.29 -18.80 -19.35
N ASP A 93 1.80 -17.63 -19.77
CA ASP A 93 2.39 -16.35 -19.38
C ASP A 93 2.07 -16.04 -17.91
N VAL A 94 3.07 -16.16 -17.04
CA VAL A 94 2.96 -15.90 -15.60
C VAL A 94 2.52 -14.47 -15.28
N THR A 95 2.76 -13.52 -16.18
CA THR A 95 2.33 -12.12 -15.97
C THR A 95 0.82 -11.94 -16.16
N LYS A 96 0.14 -12.95 -16.71
CA LYS A 96 -1.31 -12.96 -17.02
C LYS A 96 -2.08 -14.02 -16.26
N GLU A 97 -1.52 -14.52 -15.15
CA GLU A 97 -2.14 -15.56 -14.31
C GLU A 97 -3.58 -15.22 -13.89
N TYR A 98 -3.88 -13.93 -13.66
CA TYR A 98 -5.21 -13.43 -13.27
C TYR A 98 -5.89 -12.58 -14.36
N THR A 99 -5.47 -12.71 -15.61
CA THR A 99 -6.08 -12.04 -16.76
C THR A 99 -6.79 -13.06 -17.64
N LEU A 100 -8.03 -12.76 -18.04
CA LEU A 100 -8.78 -13.60 -18.99
C LEU A 100 -8.10 -13.54 -20.37
N GLU A 101 -7.81 -14.71 -20.94
CA GLU A 101 -7.20 -14.84 -22.25
C GLU A 101 -8.02 -15.75 -23.16
N ILE A 102 -7.86 -15.56 -24.47
CA ILE A 102 -8.49 -16.44 -25.46
C ILE A 102 -8.11 -17.90 -25.16
N ASN A 103 -9.08 -18.79 -25.31
CA ASN A 103 -9.06 -20.21 -24.97
C ASN A 103 -9.13 -20.55 -23.48
N ASP A 104 -9.19 -19.58 -22.56
CA ASP A 104 -9.52 -19.90 -21.17
C ASP A 104 -10.93 -20.48 -21.08
N LEU A 105 -11.10 -21.52 -20.26
CA LEU A 105 -12.40 -22.10 -20.00
C LEU A 105 -13.12 -21.21 -18.98
N VAL A 106 -14.37 -20.87 -19.26
CA VAL A 106 -15.19 -20.05 -18.38
C VAL A 106 -16.51 -20.74 -18.05
N GLN A 107 -17.03 -20.46 -16.85
CA GLN A 107 -18.38 -20.87 -16.46
C GLN A 107 -19.09 -19.74 -15.71
N GLY A 108 -20.39 -19.58 -15.95
CA GLY A 108 -21.21 -18.56 -15.29
C GLY A 108 -22.41 -18.14 -16.12
N PHE A 109 -23.06 -17.05 -15.74
CA PHE A 109 -24.20 -16.49 -16.48
C PHE A 109 -23.76 -15.35 -17.40
N VAL A 110 -24.06 -15.47 -18.68
CA VAL A 110 -23.90 -14.42 -19.69
C VAL A 110 -25.24 -14.25 -20.40
N GLU A 111 -25.74 -13.02 -20.49
CA GLU A 111 -27.08 -12.71 -21.05
C GLU A 111 -28.20 -13.60 -20.48
N LYS A 112 -28.15 -13.88 -19.17
CA LYS A 112 -29.09 -14.77 -18.44
C LYS A 112 -29.03 -16.25 -18.84
N THR A 113 -28.10 -16.64 -19.69
CA THR A 113 -27.86 -18.03 -20.09
C THR A 113 -26.65 -18.57 -19.32
N TRP A 114 -26.79 -19.76 -18.74
CA TRP A 114 -25.65 -20.45 -18.15
C TRP A 114 -24.71 -20.95 -19.25
N ILE A 115 -23.44 -20.60 -19.16
CA ILE A 115 -22.40 -21.02 -20.09
C ILE A 115 -21.35 -21.89 -19.40
N ASN A 116 -20.84 -22.85 -20.16
CA ASN A 116 -19.60 -23.57 -19.87
C ASN A 116 -18.88 -23.74 -21.22
N GLY A 117 -17.82 -22.96 -21.45
CA GLY A 117 -17.22 -22.84 -22.78
C GLY A 117 -15.92 -22.05 -22.77
N TYR A 118 -15.32 -21.87 -23.94
CA TYR A 118 -14.03 -21.18 -24.08
C TYR A 118 -14.24 -19.72 -24.44
N TYR A 119 -13.50 -18.81 -23.81
CA TYR A 119 -13.46 -17.41 -24.22
C TYR A 119 -12.75 -17.27 -25.57
N ILE A 120 -13.40 -16.62 -26.53
CA ILE A 120 -12.86 -16.44 -27.89
C ILE A 120 -12.44 -14.99 -28.18
N GLY A 121 -12.48 -14.12 -27.17
CA GLY A 121 -12.18 -12.69 -27.29
C GLY A 121 -13.46 -11.86 -27.41
N GLY A 122 -13.43 -10.61 -26.94
CA GLY A 122 -14.57 -9.68 -26.99
C GLY A 122 -15.12 -9.29 -25.62
N ASP A 123 -16.33 -8.74 -25.60
CA ASP A 123 -17.02 -8.31 -24.38
C ASP A 123 -17.57 -9.52 -23.60
N THR A 124 -17.14 -9.69 -22.35
CA THR A 124 -17.53 -10.81 -21.50
C THR A 124 -19.02 -10.81 -21.12
N ASN A 125 -19.75 -9.73 -21.40
CA ASN A 125 -21.18 -9.66 -21.20
C ASN A 125 -22.00 -10.22 -22.37
N LEU A 126 -21.37 -10.53 -23.50
CA LEU A 126 -22.04 -11.01 -24.71
C LEU A 126 -21.75 -12.50 -24.95
N LEU A 127 -22.78 -13.28 -25.28
CA LEU A 127 -22.62 -14.71 -25.57
C LEU A 127 -21.69 -14.97 -26.76
N GLU A 128 -21.61 -14.04 -27.72
CA GLU A 128 -20.74 -14.16 -28.91
C GLU A 128 -19.24 -14.19 -28.58
N SER A 129 -18.84 -13.75 -27.38
CA SER A 129 -17.45 -13.81 -26.92
C SER A 129 -17.05 -15.20 -26.43
N PHE A 130 -17.94 -16.19 -26.51
CA PHE A 130 -17.74 -17.52 -25.97
C PHE A 130 -18.11 -18.63 -26.96
N SER A 131 -17.28 -19.67 -27.01
CA SER A 131 -17.59 -20.94 -27.67
C SER A 131 -18.33 -21.83 -26.68
N VAL A 132 -19.67 -21.68 -26.64
CA VAL A 132 -20.55 -22.47 -25.77
C VAL A 132 -21.17 -23.62 -26.55
N ASN A 133 -20.98 -24.86 -26.12
CA ASN A 133 -21.75 -25.99 -26.63
C ASN A 133 -23.15 -25.92 -25.99
N THR A 134 -24.10 -25.31 -26.69
CA THR A 134 -25.52 -25.42 -26.33
C THR A 134 -25.97 -26.84 -26.69
N ASN A 135 -25.94 -27.75 -25.71
CA ASN A 135 -26.77 -28.95 -25.82
C ASN A 135 -28.22 -28.47 -25.78
N ALA A 136 -28.87 -28.46 -26.96
CA ALA A 136 -30.30 -28.25 -27.12
C ALA A 136 -31.09 -29.39 -26.44
#